data_AF-A0A956IQA1-F1
#
_entry.id   AF-A0A956IQA1-F1
#
_cell.length_a   1.000
_cell.length_b   1.000
_cell.length_c   1.000
_cell.angle_alpha   90.00
_cell.angle_beta   90.00
_cell.angle_gamma   90.00
#
_symmetry.space_group_name_H-M   'P 1'
#
loop_
_entity.id
_entity.type
_entity.pdbx_description
1 polymer ?
#
loop_
_entity_poly.entity_id
_entity_poly.type
_entity_poly.pdbx_seq_one_letter_code
_entity_poly.pdbx_strand_id
1 'polypeptide(L)'
;CCCRRIVGLNLQWLVDNGRYLKARRHINLPFQGDDQFGRLHAAIRVVLPLLPALAASSPVVEGKLTGIADSRLEYYRRNASSIRSVTGRVIPEAVFDEAGYRERILAPIAADLVAHGADDVLEPEWVNARGAIARFVRDSIEIRVLDLQECPAQDLAVASLVVELVRALVGERWSTYREQQSWQAPALEEIFLACSERGSEAYLDYPDYLELFGLQSPAMTARRVWGRLAEALPLAPEVAPGVELLIERGSLAERIVGRLRAGTNRAVLGDVYLELCECLREGRAFR
;
A
#
# COMPACT_ATOMS: atom_id res chain seq x y z
N CYS A 1 -6.44 32.23 -24.40
CA CYS A 1 -5.08 32.20 -23.80
C CYS A 1 -5.05 31.78 -22.32
N CYS A 2 -5.70 30.69 -21.89
CA CYS A 2 -5.35 30.06 -20.60
C CYS A 2 -5.56 28.52 -20.56
N CYS A 3 -6.38 27.95 -21.45
CA CYS A 3 -6.64 26.50 -21.51
C CYS A 3 -5.76 25.68 -22.49
N ARG A 4 -4.72 26.27 -23.10
CA ARG A 4 -3.78 25.55 -24.00
C ARG A 4 -2.37 25.33 -23.41
N ARG A 5 -2.14 25.68 -22.13
CA ARG A 5 -0.81 25.57 -21.50
C ARG A 5 -0.58 24.33 -20.63
N ILE A 6 -1.56 23.42 -20.52
CA ILE A 6 -1.48 22.24 -19.63
C ILE A 6 -1.27 20.92 -20.39
N VAL A 7 -1.32 20.90 -21.73
CA VAL A 7 -1.12 19.67 -22.51
C VAL A 7 0.00 19.90 -23.53
N GLY A 8 1.22 19.69 -23.07
CA GLY A 8 2.44 19.87 -23.87
C GLY A 8 3.70 19.57 -23.06
N LEU A 9 3.76 18.37 -22.44
CA LEU A 9 4.97 17.90 -21.78
C LEU A 9 5.99 17.50 -22.86
N ASN A 10 6.89 18.43 -23.17
CA ASN A 10 8.08 18.15 -23.95
C ASN A 10 9.07 17.38 -23.06
N LEU A 11 9.62 16.26 -23.54
CA LEU A 11 10.51 15.38 -22.74
C LEU A 11 11.69 16.11 -22.10
N GLN A 12 12.14 17.21 -22.69
CA GLN A 12 13.23 18.04 -22.16
C GLN A 12 12.88 18.70 -20.81
N TRP A 13 11.63 19.09 -20.57
CA TRP A 13 11.23 19.74 -19.32
C TRP A 13 11.26 18.78 -18.10
N LEU A 14 11.02 17.48 -18.33
CA LEU A 14 11.15 16.41 -17.33
C LEU A 14 12.61 16.19 -16.91
N VAL A 15 13.56 16.38 -17.84
CA VAL A 15 15.00 16.28 -17.59
C VAL A 15 15.51 17.49 -16.80
N ASP A 16 15.01 18.69 -17.11
CA ASP A 16 15.53 19.93 -16.54
C ASP A 16 15.03 20.24 -15.11
N ASN A 17 13.97 19.58 -14.62
CA ASN A 17 13.30 19.95 -13.36
C ASN A 17 13.27 18.86 -12.27
N GLY A 18 13.99 17.74 -12.43
CA GLY A 18 14.31 16.81 -11.32
C GLY A 18 13.14 16.45 -10.40
N ARG A 19 11.92 16.26 -10.94
CA ARG A 19 10.77 15.84 -10.13
C ARG A 19 10.75 14.33 -10.06
N TYR A 20 10.95 13.79 -8.85
CA TYR A 20 10.89 12.37 -8.52
C TYR A 20 9.72 11.67 -9.22
N LEU A 21 10.03 10.68 -10.06
CA LEU A 21 9.01 9.77 -10.59
C LEU A 21 8.62 8.81 -9.46
N LYS A 22 7.37 8.92 -8.98
CA LYS A 22 6.78 7.99 -8.02
C LYS A 22 5.83 7.04 -8.75
N ALA A 23 6.33 5.85 -9.11
CA ALA A 23 5.50 4.77 -9.61
C ALA A 23 4.75 4.09 -8.45
N ARG A 24 3.49 3.75 -8.67
CA ARG A 24 2.63 3.08 -7.69
C ARG A 24 1.55 2.27 -8.38
N ARG A 25 1.01 1.29 -7.68
CA ARG A 25 -0.15 0.53 -8.14
C ARG A 25 -1.32 0.74 -7.20
N HIS A 26 -2.53 0.79 -7.77
CA HIS A 26 -3.76 0.75 -6.98
C HIS A 26 -4.56 -0.51 -7.31
N ILE A 27 -5.18 -1.12 -6.30
CA ILE A 27 -6.21 -2.16 -6.48
C ILE A 27 -7.56 -1.51 -6.24
N ASN A 28 -8.51 -1.71 -7.15
CA ASN A 28 -9.89 -1.27 -7.00
C ASN A 28 -10.76 -2.48 -6.71
N LEU A 29 -11.39 -2.50 -5.54
CA LEU A 29 -12.31 -3.57 -5.14
C LEU A 29 -13.74 -3.04 -5.14
N PRO A 30 -14.64 -3.60 -5.96
CA PRO A 30 -16.01 -3.10 -6.06
C PRO A 30 -16.84 -3.56 -4.84
N PHE A 31 -17.86 -2.78 -4.52
CA PHE A 31 -18.91 -3.11 -3.56
C PHE A 31 -20.27 -2.69 -4.11
N GLN A 32 -21.36 -2.99 -3.41
CA GLN A 32 -22.69 -2.50 -3.72
C GLN A 32 -23.45 -2.21 -2.42
N GLY A 33 -23.74 -0.93 -2.18
CA GLY A 33 -24.43 -0.47 -0.98
C GLY A 33 -23.61 -0.61 0.32
N ASP A 34 -24.20 -0.17 1.42
CA ASP A 34 -23.51 -0.04 2.72
C ASP A 34 -23.05 -1.36 3.31
N ASP A 35 -23.82 -2.45 3.18
CA ASP A 35 -23.42 -3.75 3.76
C ASP A 35 -22.13 -4.29 3.12
N GLN A 36 -22.06 -4.30 1.78
CA GLN A 36 -20.84 -4.73 1.08
C GLN A 36 -19.69 -3.75 1.32
N PHE A 37 -19.95 -2.44 1.32
CA PHE A 37 -18.95 -1.43 1.64
C PHE A 37 -18.36 -1.67 3.03
N GLY A 38 -19.22 -1.82 4.04
CA GLY A 38 -18.81 -2.00 5.43
C GLY A 38 -17.94 -3.23 5.61
N ARG A 39 -18.33 -4.38 5.05
CA ARG A 39 -17.56 -5.64 5.10
C ARG A 39 -16.22 -5.52 4.39
N LEU A 40 -16.23 -5.00 3.17
CA LEU A 40 -15.02 -4.81 2.38
C LEU A 40 -14.04 -3.84 3.07
N HIS A 41 -14.57 -2.74 3.61
CA HIS A 41 -13.77 -1.75 4.30
C HIS A 41 -13.16 -2.29 5.59
N ALA A 42 -13.91 -3.05 6.40
CA ALA A 42 -13.37 -3.69 7.60
C ALA A 42 -12.22 -4.66 7.27
N ALA A 43 -12.40 -5.52 6.25
CA ALA A 43 -11.37 -6.44 5.79
C ALA A 43 -10.13 -5.70 5.27
N ILE A 44 -10.30 -4.69 4.41
CA ILE A 44 -9.17 -3.91 3.87
C ILE A 44 -8.41 -3.20 4.99
N ARG A 45 -9.10 -2.60 5.98
CA ARG A 45 -8.46 -1.90 7.10
C ARG A 45 -7.51 -2.80 7.87
N VAL A 46 -7.88 -4.06 8.12
CA VAL A 46 -7.01 -5.00 8.85
C VAL A 46 -5.92 -5.60 7.97
N VAL A 47 -6.08 -5.65 6.64
CA VAL A 47 -5.02 -6.10 5.70
C VAL A 47 -3.99 -5.02 5.42
N LEU A 48 -4.41 -3.75 5.34
CA LEU A 48 -3.59 -2.60 4.94
C LEU A 48 -2.23 -2.51 5.67
N PRO A 49 -2.15 -2.78 6.99
CA PRO A 49 -0.89 -2.74 7.74
C PRO A 49 0.18 -3.72 7.28
N LEU A 50 -0.19 -4.87 6.71
CA LEU A 50 0.75 -5.91 6.28
C LEU A 50 1.32 -5.67 4.88
N LEU A 51 0.66 -4.82 4.08
CA LEU A 51 0.99 -4.63 2.67
C LEU A 51 2.42 -4.10 2.43
N PRO A 52 2.96 -3.16 3.23
CA PRO A 52 4.33 -2.69 3.02
C PRO A 52 5.36 -3.82 3.19
N ALA A 53 5.14 -4.75 4.12
CA ALA A 53 6.04 -5.89 4.34
C ALA A 53 6.10 -6.84 3.14
N LEU A 54 5.05 -6.88 2.32
CA LEU A 54 4.97 -7.68 1.11
C LEU A 54 5.52 -6.91 -0.11
N ALA A 55 5.13 -5.65 -0.26
CA ALA A 55 5.20 -4.94 -1.53
C ALA A 55 6.28 -3.85 -1.60
N ALA A 56 7.02 -3.57 -0.52
CA ALA A 56 8.04 -2.52 -0.54
C ALA A 56 9.03 -2.67 -1.71
N SER A 57 9.27 -1.59 -2.48
CA SER A 57 10.25 -1.56 -3.56
C SER A 57 11.06 -0.27 -3.64
N SER A 58 10.97 0.59 -2.62
CA SER A 58 11.56 1.92 -2.59
C SER A 58 12.62 2.13 -1.48
N PRO A 59 13.69 1.32 -1.39
CA PRO A 59 14.72 1.46 -0.34
C PRO A 59 15.78 2.54 -0.66
N VAL A 60 15.80 3.05 -1.89
CA VAL A 60 16.79 4.04 -2.37
C VAL A 60 16.09 5.35 -2.70
N VAL A 61 16.63 6.45 -2.19
CA VAL A 61 16.18 7.82 -2.48
C VAL A 61 17.40 8.67 -2.81
N GLU A 62 17.37 9.38 -3.94
CA GLU A 62 18.48 10.21 -4.41
C GLU A 62 19.84 9.48 -4.46
N GLY A 63 19.79 8.20 -4.82
CA GLY A 63 20.96 7.35 -4.93
C GLY A 63 21.54 6.85 -3.60
N LYS A 64 20.83 7.04 -2.48
CA LYS A 64 21.24 6.58 -1.15
C LYS A 64 20.23 5.61 -0.57
N LEU A 65 20.73 4.59 0.13
CA LEU A 65 19.90 3.74 0.97
C LEU A 65 19.33 4.57 2.12
N THR A 66 18.03 4.47 2.35
CA THR A 66 17.33 5.22 3.40
C THR A 66 17.34 4.50 4.75
N GLY A 67 17.55 3.17 4.74
CA GLY A 67 17.38 2.31 5.91
C GLY A 67 15.91 1.94 6.20
N ILE A 68 14.97 2.40 5.36
CA ILE A 68 13.54 2.11 5.42
C ILE A 68 13.19 1.21 4.24
N ALA A 69 12.43 0.14 4.47
CA ALA A 69 12.02 -0.77 3.39
C ALA A 69 11.15 -0.04 2.34
N ASP A 70 10.10 0.67 2.78
CA ASP A 70 9.20 1.43 1.91
C ASP A 70 9.34 2.94 2.16
N SER A 71 10.30 3.57 1.48
CA SER A 71 10.50 5.02 1.62
C SER A 71 9.38 5.81 0.94
N ARG A 72 8.71 5.26 -0.08
CA ARG A 72 7.58 5.96 -0.73
C ARG A 72 6.49 6.24 0.30
N LEU A 73 6.15 5.27 1.14
CA LEU A 73 5.13 5.42 2.18
C LEU A 73 5.54 6.42 3.27
N GLU A 74 6.83 6.50 3.60
CA GLU A 74 7.36 7.53 4.52
C GLU A 74 7.13 8.95 4.00
N TYR A 75 7.37 9.19 2.70
CA TYR A 75 7.04 10.47 2.08
C TYR A 75 5.54 10.66 1.88
N TYR A 76 4.79 9.60 1.58
CA TYR A 76 3.35 9.64 1.34
C TYR A 76 2.62 10.09 2.60
N ARG A 77 2.92 9.51 3.76
CA ARG A 77 2.23 9.87 5.01
C ARG A 77 2.46 11.32 5.46
N ARG A 78 3.51 11.97 4.94
CA ARG A 78 3.88 13.37 5.25
C ARG A 78 3.53 14.36 4.13
N ASN A 79 2.96 13.89 3.02
CA ASN A 79 2.79 14.71 1.81
C ASN A 79 1.81 15.89 1.97
N ALA A 80 0.85 15.76 2.88
CA ALA A 80 -0.16 16.76 3.21
C ALA A 80 -0.08 17.14 4.69
N SER A 81 1.13 17.29 5.23
CA SER A 81 1.35 17.60 6.65
C SER A 81 0.73 18.92 7.11
N SER A 82 0.49 19.86 6.18
CA SER A 82 -0.24 21.10 6.41
C SER A 82 -1.74 20.89 6.63
N ILE A 83 -2.35 19.86 6.01
CA ILE A 83 -3.77 19.54 6.13
C ILE A 83 -3.91 18.08 6.56
N ARG A 84 -3.77 17.83 7.87
CA ARG A 84 -3.65 16.46 8.40
C ARG A 84 -4.85 15.56 8.10
N SER A 85 -6.06 16.11 7.97
CA SER A 85 -7.27 15.34 7.63
C SER A 85 -7.24 14.69 6.25
N VAL A 86 -6.42 15.22 5.32
CA VAL A 86 -6.25 14.68 3.97
C VAL A 86 -5.67 13.27 3.99
N THR A 87 -4.56 13.09 4.71
CA THR A 87 -3.87 11.79 4.79
C THR A 87 -4.31 10.98 6.01
N GLY A 88 -4.77 11.65 7.07
CA GLY A 88 -5.10 11.01 8.34
C GLY A 88 -3.91 10.22 8.89
N ARG A 89 -4.17 8.97 9.29
CA ARG A 89 -3.16 8.00 9.75
C ARG A 89 -2.65 7.08 8.64
N VAL A 90 -2.96 7.39 7.38
CA VAL A 90 -2.92 6.46 6.23
C VAL A 90 -3.91 5.30 6.37
N ILE A 91 -3.99 4.65 7.54
CA ILE A 91 -5.04 3.68 7.84
C ILE A 91 -6.41 4.39 7.94
N PRO A 92 -7.44 3.94 7.19
CA PRO A 92 -8.79 4.49 7.30
C PRO A 92 -9.40 4.28 8.68
N GLU A 93 -10.25 5.21 9.10
CA GLU A 93 -11.04 5.15 10.32
C GLU A 93 -12.13 4.07 10.25
N ALA A 94 -12.64 3.64 11.40
CA ALA A 94 -13.67 2.61 11.53
C ALA A 94 -15.06 3.16 11.13
N VAL A 95 -15.27 3.29 9.82
CA VAL A 95 -16.48 3.83 9.21
C VAL A 95 -17.03 2.83 8.20
N PHE A 96 -18.31 2.47 8.28
CA PHE A 96 -18.82 1.29 7.58
C PHE A 96 -20.09 1.53 6.75
N ASP A 97 -20.48 2.79 6.58
CA ASP A 97 -21.57 3.24 5.72
C ASP A 97 -21.17 4.53 5.00
N GLU A 98 -21.86 4.86 3.91
CA GLU A 98 -21.59 6.06 3.11
C GLU A 98 -21.85 7.34 3.93
N ALA A 99 -22.96 7.39 4.66
CA ALA A 99 -23.35 8.55 5.44
C ALA A 99 -22.27 8.92 6.49
N GLY A 100 -21.80 7.93 7.25
CA GLY A 100 -20.73 8.12 8.22
C GLY A 100 -19.39 8.41 7.56
N TYR A 101 -19.14 7.95 6.33
CA TYR A 101 -17.92 8.30 5.59
C TYR A 101 -17.94 9.76 5.17
N ARG A 102 -19.07 10.23 4.63
CA ARG A 102 -19.25 11.65 4.29
C ARG A 102 -19.07 12.53 5.52
N GLU A 103 -19.70 12.18 6.63
CA GLU A 103 -19.66 12.95 7.87
C GLU A 103 -18.28 12.95 8.54
N ARG A 104 -17.65 11.78 8.72
CA ARG A 104 -16.44 11.65 9.55
C ARG A 104 -15.15 11.78 8.77
N ILE A 105 -15.19 11.61 7.44
CA ILE A 105 -14.01 11.65 6.59
C ILE A 105 -14.01 12.86 5.67
N LEU A 106 -15.05 13.00 4.84
CA LEU A 106 -15.06 14.02 3.78
C LEU A 106 -15.36 15.42 4.31
N ALA A 107 -16.30 15.57 5.24
CA ALA A 107 -16.64 16.87 5.82
C ALA A 107 -15.47 17.51 6.59
N PRO A 108 -14.68 16.79 7.41
CA PRO A 108 -13.47 17.35 8.03
C PRO A 108 -12.41 17.79 7.02
N ILE A 109 -12.21 17.01 5.94
CA ILE A 109 -11.32 17.42 4.85
C ILE A 109 -11.82 18.72 4.22
N ALA A 110 -13.13 18.82 3.92
CA ALA A 110 -13.73 20.02 3.35
C ALA A 110 -13.51 21.25 4.25
N ALA A 111 -13.78 21.11 5.55
CA ALA A 111 -13.60 22.17 6.52
C ALA A 111 -12.14 22.64 6.60
N ASP A 112 -11.18 21.71 6.62
CA ASP A 112 -9.78 22.06 6.66
C ASP A 112 -9.30 22.71 5.35
N LEU A 113 -9.78 22.26 4.18
CA LEU A 113 -9.46 22.90 2.90
C LEU A 113 -9.87 24.38 2.91
N VAL A 114 -11.11 24.67 3.32
CA VAL A 114 -11.61 26.06 3.45
C VAL A 114 -10.77 26.86 4.45
N ALA A 115 -10.44 26.28 5.61
CA ALA A 115 -9.61 26.93 6.62
C ALA A 115 -8.19 27.27 6.10
N HIS A 116 -7.71 26.54 5.09
CA HIS A 116 -6.42 26.78 4.44
C HIS A 116 -6.52 27.63 3.15
N GLY A 117 -7.69 28.23 2.89
CA GLY A 117 -7.88 29.14 1.77
C GLY A 117 -7.96 28.45 0.40
N ALA A 118 -8.35 27.17 0.36
CA ALA A 118 -8.70 26.53 -0.88
C ALA A 118 -9.98 27.14 -1.46
N ASP A 119 -9.97 27.43 -2.77
CA ASP A 119 -11.19 27.75 -3.51
C ASP A 119 -12.11 26.52 -3.60
N ASP A 120 -13.40 26.74 -3.83
CA ASP A 120 -14.47 25.73 -3.93
C ASP A 120 -14.28 24.66 -5.04
N VAL A 121 -13.15 24.71 -5.77
CA VAL A 121 -12.80 23.78 -6.85
C VAL A 121 -12.21 22.46 -6.32
N LEU A 122 -11.68 22.44 -5.09
CA LEU A 122 -11.06 21.25 -4.51
C LEU A 122 -12.07 20.36 -3.80
N GLU A 123 -12.52 19.29 -4.46
CA GLU A 123 -13.41 18.31 -3.82
C GLU A 123 -12.66 17.46 -2.77
N PRO A 124 -13.25 17.28 -1.57
CA PRO A 124 -12.69 16.45 -0.50
C PRO A 124 -12.38 15.02 -0.94
N GLU A 125 -13.22 14.44 -1.80
CA GLU A 125 -13.00 13.10 -2.34
C GLU A 125 -11.68 13.04 -3.13
N TRP A 126 -11.40 14.01 -4.01
CA TRP A 126 -10.20 13.98 -4.85
C TRP A 126 -8.91 14.17 -4.08
N VAL A 127 -8.93 14.98 -3.01
CA VAL A 127 -7.73 15.24 -2.21
C VAL A 127 -7.46 14.16 -1.17
N ASN A 128 -8.46 13.36 -0.78
CA ASN A 128 -8.29 12.28 0.19
C ASN A 128 -7.08 11.39 -0.18
N ALA A 129 -6.20 11.21 0.80
CA ALA A 129 -4.92 10.52 0.68
C ALA A 129 -4.76 9.45 1.78
N ARG A 130 -5.86 8.84 2.21
CA ARG A 130 -5.81 7.58 2.96
C ARG A 130 -5.24 6.46 2.09
N GLY A 131 -4.65 5.47 2.75
CA GLY A 131 -4.08 4.28 2.13
C GLY A 131 -5.12 3.34 1.51
N ALA A 132 -6.38 3.44 1.94
CA ALA A 132 -7.52 2.94 1.20
C ALA A 132 -8.63 3.99 1.16
N ILE A 133 -9.26 4.19 0.00
CA ILE A 133 -10.23 5.28 -0.21
C ILE A 133 -11.50 4.73 -0.83
N ALA A 134 -12.64 4.97 -0.18
CA ALA A 134 -13.95 4.70 -0.75
C ALA A 134 -14.27 5.74 -1.83
N ARG A 135 -14.65 5.25 -3.01
CA ARG A 135 -15.13 6.00 -4.18
C ARG A 135 -16.58 5.60 -4.44
N PHE A 136 -17.51 6.21 -3.71
CA PHE A 136 -18.94 5.89 -3.85
C PHE A 136 -19.47 6.16 -5.27
N VAL A 137 -18.93 7.15 -5.99
CA VAL A 137 -19.27 7.39 -7.41
C VAL A 137 -18.84 6.26 -8.36
N ARG A 138 -18.01 5.31 -7.91
CA ARG A 138 -17.55 4.13 -8.66
C ARG A 138 -17.88 2.82 -7.95
N ASP A 139 -18.59 2.90 -6.82
CA ASP A 139 -18.82 1.80 -5.90
C ASP A 139 -17.56 0.94 -5.66
N SER A 140 -16.42 1.59 -5.37
CA SER A 140 -15.15 0.88 -5.17
C SER A 140 -14.30 1.41 -4.03
N ILE A 141 -13.47 0.55 -3.43
CA ILE A 141 -12.40 0.96 -2.52
C ILE A 141 -11.06 0.84 -3.25
N GLU A 142 -10.33 1.95 -3.31
CA GLU A 142 -8.99 2.03 -3.92
C GLU A 142 -7.91 1.79 -2.85
N ILE A 143 -7.20 0.66 -2.90
CA ILE A 143 -6.00 0.42 -2.09
C ILE A 143 -4.81 1.11 -2.76
N ARG A 144 -4.09 1.98 -2.04
CA ARG A 144 -3.08 2.90 -2.60
C ARG A 144 -1.69 2.79 -1.98
N VAL A 145 -1.50 1.85 -1.05
CA VAL A 145 -0.25 1.70 -0.30
C VAL A 145 0.78 0.78 -0.97
N LEU A 146 0.49 0.23 -2.15
CA LEU A 146 1.35 -0.73 -2.83
C LEU A 146 2.38 -0.04 -3.75
N ASP A 147 3.67 -0.32 -3.54
CA ASP A 147 4.71 0.02 -4.51
C ASP A 147 4.53 -0.81 -5.79
N LEU A 148 5.00 -0.26 -6.92
CA LEU A 148 5.12 -1.01 -8.16
C LEU A 148 6.27 -2.01 -8.05
N GLN A 149 6.08 -3.21 -8.58
CA GLN A 149 7.12 -4.24 -8.61
C GLN A 149 7.98 -4.15 -9.89
N GLU A 150 9.01 -4.98 -9.97
CA GLU A 150 9.97 -4.96 -11.09
C GLU A 150 9.38 -5.41 -12.43
N CYS A 151 8.25 -6.13 -12.41
CA CYS A 151 7.56 -6.58 -13.61
C CYS A 151 6.07 -6.87 -13.33
N PRO A 152 5.22 -6.88 -14.39
CA PRO A 152 3.79 -7.14 -14.25
C PRO A 152 3.45 -8.47 -13.58
N ALA A 153 4.26 -9.52 -13.77
CA ALA A 153 4.04 -10.81 -13.14
C ALA A 153 4.14 -10.72 -11.60
N GLN A 154 5.10 -9.94 -11.09
CA GLN A 154 5.23 -9.70 -9.64
C GLN A 154 4.15 -8.78 -9.10
N ASP A 155 3.74 -7.77 -9.87
CA ASP A 155 2.55 -7.00 -9.51
C ASP A 155 1.34 -7.94 -9.37
N LEU A 156 1.08 -8.80 -10.36
CA LEU A 156 -0.03 -9.75 -10.30
C LEU A 156 0.06 -10.70 -9.10
N ALA A 157 1.25 -11.21 -8.75
CA ALA A 157 1.45 -12.02 -7.55
C ALA A 157 1.02 -11.30 -6.27
N VAL A 158 1.47 -10.04 -6.08
CA VAL A 158 1.06 -9.21 -4.94
C VAL A 158 -0.46 -8.95 -4.98
N ALA A 159 -1.04 -8.64 -6.15
CA ALA A 159 -2.48 -8.37 -6.24
C ALA A 159 -3.30 -9.59 -5.88
N SER A 160 -3.00 -10.74 -6.47
CA SER A 160 -3.76 -11.96 -6.26
C SER A 160 -3.73 -12.37 -4.80
N LEU A 161 -2.56 -12.33 -4.15
CA LEU A 161 -2.47 -12.65 -2.73
C LEU A 161 -3.29 -11.69 -1.85
N VAL A 162 -3.22 -10.38 -2.12
CA VAL A 162 -4.01 -9.37 -1.39
C VAL A 162 -5.50 -9.53 -1.62
N VAL A 163 -5.92 -9.77 -2.87
CA VAL A 163 -7.33 -9.97 -3.23
C VAL A 163 -7.89 -11.22 -2.58
N GLU A 164 -7.17 -12.34 -2.62
CA GLU A 164 -7.60 -13.59 -1.97
C GLU A 164 -7.68 -13.44 -0.45
N LEU A 165 -6.74 -12.71 0.17
CA LEU A 165 -6.79 -12.40 1.59
C LEU A 165 -8.03 -11.56 1.95
N VAL A 166 -8.29 -10.49 1.20
CA VAL A 166 -9.47 -9.64 1.43
C VAL A 166 -10.76 -10.45 1.23
N ARG A 167 -10.85 -11.28 0.19
CA ARG A 167 -12.01 -12.17 -0.03
C ARG A 167 -12.23 -13.12 1.14
N ALA A 168 -11.17 -13.73 1.65
CA ALA A 168 -11.25 -14.63 2.80
C ALA A 168 -11.80 -13.93 4.06
N LEU A 169 -11.37 -12.69 4.31
CA LEU A 169 -11.86 -11.89 5.45
C LEU A 169 -13.29 -11.40 5.27
N VAL A 170 -13.66 -10.95 4.06
CA VAL A 170 -15.06 -10.58 3.75
C VAL A 170 -16.00 -11.77 3.92
N GLY A 171 -15.54 -12.97 3.55
CA GLY A 171 -16.26 -14.23 3.77
C GLY A 171 -16.19 -14.77 5.21
N GLU A 172 -15.66 -13.98 6.16
CA GLU A 172 -15.55 -14.32 7.59
C GLU A 172 -14.82 -15.65 7.84
N ARG A 173 -13.83 -16.01 7.01
CA ARG A 173 -13.13 -17.31 7.05
C ARG A 173 -12.46 -17.59 8.40
N TRP A 174 -11.91 -16.56 9.03
CA TRP A 174 -11.16 -16.67 10.28
C TRP A 174 -11.69 -15.78 11.39
N SER A 175 -12.13 -14.57 11.03
CA SER A 175 -12.71 -13.59 11.94
C SER A 175 -14.03 -13.08 11.40
N THR A 176 -14.95 -12.80 12.31
CA THR A 176 -16.24 -12.20 12.01
C THR A 176 -16.09 -10.75 11.55
N TYR A 177 -17.09 -10.26 10.84
CA TYR A 177 -17.19 -8.85 10.46
C TYR A 177 -17.06 -7.93 11.68
N ARG A 178 -17.70 -8.30 12.80
CA ARG A 178 -17.67 -7.51 14.04
C ARG A 178 -16.26 -7.42 14.64
N GLU A 179 -15.51 -8.52 14.66
CA GLU A 179 -14.13 -8.54 15.13
C GLU A 179 -13.23 -7.68 14.23
N GLN A 180 -13.43 -7.71 12.91
CA GLN A 180 -12.70 -6.84 11.99
C GLN A 180 -13.06 -5.36 12.20
N GLN A 181 -14.33 -5.03 12.48
CA GLN A 181 -14.78 -3.67 12.74
C GLN A 181 -14.18 -3.05 14.00
N SER A 182 -13.93 -3.86 15.06
CA SER A 182 -13.51 -3.34 16.35
C SER A 182 -12.10 -2.73 16.34
N TRP A 183 -11.27 -3.08 15.34
CA TRP A 183 -9.92 -2.55 15.21
C TRP A 183 -9.91 -1.05 14.93
N GLN A 184 -9.19 -0.32 15.78
CA GLN A 184 -9.06 1.14 15.67
C GLN A 184 -7.83 1.52 14.85
N ALA A 185 -7.93 2.64 14.14
CA ALA A 185 -6.87 3.11 13.25
C ALA A 185 -5.50 3.28 13.94
N PRO A 186 -5.37 3.74 15.20
CA PRO A 186 -4.06 3.87 15.85
C PRO A 186 -3.28 2.54 15.98
N ALA A 187 -3.94 1.47 16.44
CA ALA A 187 -3.28 0.16 16.58
C ALA A 187 -2.85 -0.43 15.23
N LEU A 188 -3.69 -0.26 14.20
CA LEU A 188 -3.36 -0.69 12.84
C LEU A 188 -2.21 0.16 12.23
N GLU A 189 -2.13 1.45 12.58
CA GLU A 189 -1.05 2.33 12.13
C GLU A 189 0.31 1.90 12.70
N GLU A 190 0.37 1.46 13.95
CA GLU A 190 1.61 0.95 14.57
C GLU A 190 2.17 -0.25 13.80
N ILE A 191 1.31 -1.22 13.45
CA ILE A 191 1.66 -2.37 12.62
C ILE A 191 2.11 -1.91 11.22
N PHE A 192 1.37 -0.98 10.62
CA PHE A 192 1.68 -0.45 9.28
C PHE A 192 3.06 0.21 9.23
N LEU A 193 3.38 1.03 10.23
CA LEU A 193 4.67 1.71 10.33
C LEU A 193 5.81 0.71 10.54
N ALA A 194 5.60 -0.31 11.40
CA ALA A 194 6.58 -1.38 11.58
C ALA A 194 6.87 -2.13 10.27
N CYS A 195 5.82 -2.51 9.53
CA CYS A 195 5.95 -3.14 8.21
C CYS A 195 6.59 -2.22 7.16
N SER A 196 6.27 -0.92 7.18
CA SER A 196 6.85 0.07 6.26
C SER A 196 8.34 0.29 6.52
N GLU A 197 8.76 0.28 7.79
CA GLU A 197 10.15 0.48 8.17
C GLU A 197 10.99 -0.79 7.95
N ARG A 198 10.50 -1.94 8.43
CA ARG A 198 11.28 -3.18 8.53
C ARG A 198 10.99 -4.20 7.44
N GLY A 199 10.01 -3.96 6.58
CA GLY A 199 9.64 -4.89 5.52
C GLY A 199 9.18 -6.23 6.10
N SER A 200 9.62 -7.33 5.50
CA SER A 200 9.23 -8.69 5.90
C SER A 200 9.72 -9.09 7.30
N GLU A 201 10.74 -8.41 7.83
CA GLU A 201 11.31 -8.66 9.15
C GLU A 201 10.62 -7.88 10.29
N ALA A 202 9.56 -7.12 9.99
CA ALA A 202 8.74 -6.48 11.01
C ALA A 202 8.22 -7.52 12.01
N TYR A 203 8.50 -7.31 13.30
CA TYR A 203 8.05 -8.21 14.37
C TYR A 203 6.67 -7.78 14.87
N LEU A 204 5.69 -8.67 14.80
CA LEU A 204 4.31 -8.42 15.15
C LEU A 204 3.96 -9.19 16.42
N ASP A 205 3.81 -8.50 17.54
CA ASP A 205 3.48 -9.00 18.87
C ASP A 205 2.04 -8.65 19.28
N TYR A 206 1.13 -8.76 18.31
CA TYR A 206 -0.29 -8.46 18.45
C TYR A 206 -1.10 -9.76 18.32
N PRO A 207 -1.22 -10.60 19.37
CA PRO A 207 -1.90 -11.89 19.27
C PRO A 207 -3.34 -11.74 18.77
N ASP A 208 -4.11 -10.79 19.30
CA ASP A 208 -5.49 -10.52 18.86
C ASP A 208 -5.57 -10.11 17.37
N TYR A 209 -4.52 -9.46 16.84
CA TYR A 209 -4.45 -9.11 15.42
C TYR A 209 -4.16 -10.34 14.56
N LEU A 210 -3.25 -11.19 15.01
CA LEU A 210 -2.88 -12.43 14.33
C LEU A 210 -4.07 -13.42 14.29
N GLU A 211 -4.89 -13.43 15.34
CA GLU A 211 -6.11 -14.22 15.40
C GLU A 211 -7.14 -13.84 14.32
N LEU A 212 -7.16 -12.58 13.84
CA LEU A 212 -8.02 -12.18 12.71
C LEU A 212 -7.78 -13.02 11.44
N PHE A 213 -6.57 -13.57 11.32
CA PHE A 213 -6.08 -14.37 10.20
C PHE A 213 -6.02 -15.86 10.52
N GLY A 214 -6.56 -16.28 11.67
CA GLY A 214 -6.51 -17.67 12.15
C GLY A 214 -5.12 -18.10 12.63
N LEU A 215 -4.24 -17.15 12.98
CA LEU A 215 -2.87 -17.43 13.41
C LEU A 215 -2.77 -17.38 14.94
N GLN A 216 -2.77 -18.55 15.57
CA GLN A 216 -2.56 -18.66 17.02
C GLN A 216 -1.06 -18.60 17.35
N SER A 217 -0.55 -17.40 17.62
CA SER A 217 0.83 -17.17 18.06
C SER A 217 0.90 -15.89 18.90
N PRO A 218 1.73 -15.83 19.96
CA PRO A 218 1.94 -14.58 20.70
C PRO A 218 2.62 -13.50 19.85
N ALA A 219 3.47 -13.92 18.90
CA ALA A 219 4.14 -13.02 17.97
C ALA A 219 4.69 -13.77 16.75
N MET A 220 4.93 -13.05 15.65
CA MET A 220 5.68 -13.55 14.49
C MET A 220 6.16 -12.41 13.58
N THR A 221 7.14 -12.68 12.73
CA THR A 221 7.54 -11.72 11.70
C THR A 221 6.47 -11.61 10.61
N ALA A 222 6.37 -10.45 9.95
CA ALA A 222 5.46 -10.26 8.83
C ALA A 222 5.69 -11.28 7.70
N ARG A 223 6.95 -11.70 7.47
CA ARG A 223 7.29 -12.81 6.56
C ARG A 223 6.56 -14.10 6.92
N ARG A 224 6.56 -14.47 8.21
CA ARG A 224 5.89 -15.68 8.70
C ARG A 224 4.37 -15.55 8.59
N VAL A 225 3.81 -14.38 8.89
CA VAL A 225 2.38 -14.10 8.66
C VAL A 225 2.02 -14.34 7.20
N TRP A 226 2.73 -13.69 6.27
CA TRP A 226 2.48 -13.85 4.84
C TRP A 226 2.70 -15.28 4.34
N GLY A 227 3.69 -16.00 4.86
CA GLY A 227 3.90 -17.42 4.52
C GLY A 227 2.71 -18.28 4.89
N ARG A 228 2.18 -18.14 6.12
CA ARG A 228 0.99 -18.88 6.57
C ARG A 228 -0.27 -18.50 5.81
N LEU A 229 -0.41 -17.23 5.43
CA LEU A 229 -1.51 -16.75 4.60
C LEU A 229 -1.43 -17.33 3.18
N ALA A 230 -0.24 -17.34 2.57
CA ALA A 230 -0.03 -17.89 1.22
C ALA A 230 -0.33 -19.39 1.16
N GLU A 231 0.03 -20.15 2.20
CA GLU A 231 -0.33 -21.58 2.33
C GLU A 231 -1.84 -21.80 2.43
N ALA A 232 -2.57 -20.89 3.09
CA ALA A 232 -3.99 -21.06 3.36
C ALA A 232 -4.91 -20.56 2.23
N LEU A 233 -4.41 -19.69 1.34
CA LEU A 233 -5.19 -19.03 0.31
C LEU A 233 -5.12 -19.77 -1.04
N PRO A 234 -6.22 -19.80 -1.82
CA PRO A 234 -6.26 -20.50 -3.10
C PRO A 234 -5.60 -19.66 -4.21
N LEU A 235 -4.27 -19.71 -4.28
CA LEU A 235 -3.51 -19.00 -5.30
C LEU A 235 -3.52 -19.74 -6.65
N ALA A 236 -3.69 -18.99 -7.73
CA ALA A 236 -3.60 -19.55 -9.07
C ALA A 236 -2.15 -20.00 -9.37
N PRO A 237 -1.94 -21.12 -10.08
CA PRO A 237 -0.60 -21.64 -10.37
C PRO A 237 0.32 -20.63 -11.08
N GLU A 238 -0.24 -19.71 -11.85
CA GLU A 238 0.49 -18.69 -12.60
C GLU A 238 1.13 -17.63 -11.70
N VAL A 239 0.56 -17.36 -10.52
CA VAL A 239 1.07 -16.36 -9.57
C VAL A 239 1.84 -16.98 -8.41
N ALA A 240 1.65 -18.28 -8.14
CA ALA A 240 2.28 -18.98 -7.03
C ALA A 240 3.83 -18.83 -7.00
N PRO A 241 4.57 -18.98 -8.11
CA PRO A 241 6.02 -18.80 -8.09
C PRO A 241 6.46 -17.38 -7.69
N GLY A 242 5.63 -16.37 -8.02
CA GLY A 242 5.91 -14.99 -7.60
C GLY A 242 5.66 -14.79 -6.12
N VAL A 243 4.59 -15.36 -5.58
CA VAL A 243 4.30 -15.33 -4.15
C VAL A 243 5.38 -16.07 -3.36
N GLU A 244 5.78 -17.27 -3.78
CA GLU A 244 6.86 -18.06 -3.17
C GLU A 244 8.15 -17.23 -3.05
N LEU A 245 8.53 -16.54 -4.13
CA LEU A 245 9.70 -15.68 -4.12
C LEU A 245 9.61 -14.56 -3.09
N LEU A 246 8.44 -13.90 -2.97
CA LEU A 246 8.21 -12.85 -1.97
C LEU A 246 8.32 -13.39 -0.54
N ILE A 247 7.84 -14.60 -0.27
CA ILE A 247 7.97 -15.23 1.06
C ILE A 247 9.41 -15.65 1.36
N GLU A 248 10.08 -16.27 0.40
CA GLU A 248 11.44 -16.80 0.57
C GLU A 248 12.51 -15.71 0.62
N ARG A 249 12.40 -14.70 -0.24
CA ARG A 249 13.45 -13.68 -0.43
C ARG A 249 13.07 -12.31 0.11
N GLY A 250 11.81 -12.14 0.52
CA GLY A 250 11.28 -10.85 0.94
C GLY A 250 10.84 -9.99 -0.25
N SER A 251 10.43 -8.78 0.09
CA SER A 251 10.04 -7.72 -0.83
C SER A 251 11.12 -7.35 -1.86
N LEU A 252 10.74 -6.63 -2.91
CA LEU A 252 11.71 -6.10 -3.88
C LEU A 252 12.74 -5.17 -3.21
N ALA A 253 12.33 -4.39 -2.21
CA ALA A 253 13.22 -3.54 -1.43
C ALA A 253 14.33 -4.35 -0.75
N GLU A 254 13.99 -5.47 -0.12
CA GLU A 254 14.95 -6.34 0.56
C GLU A 254 15.92 -7.00 -0.43
N ARG A 255 15.43 -7.42 -1.61
CA ARG A 255 16.28 -7.95 -2.68
C ARG A 255 17.26 -6.90 -3.23
N ILE A 256 16.78 -5.67 -3.49
CA ILE A 256 17.62 -4.53 -3.91
C ILE A 256 18.68 -4.23 -2.85
N VAL A 257 18.28 -4.12 -1.58
CA VAL A 257 19.20 -3.86 -0.46
C VAL A 257 20.24 -4.99 -0.34
N GLY A 258 19.83 -6.25 -0.50
CA GLY A 258 20.72 -7.41 -0.50
C GLY A 258 21.83 -7.29 -1.55
N ARG A 259 21.50 -6.84 -2.77
CA ARG A 259 22.47 -6.62 -3.85
C ARG A 259 23.38 -5.41 -3.62
N LEU A 260 22.90 -4.37 -2.92
CA LEU A 260 23.66 -3.15 -2.64
C LEU A 260 24.59 -3.26 -1.42
N ARG A 261 24.49 -4.31 -0.60
CA ARG A 261 25.14 -4.44 0.72
C ARG A 261 26.66 -4.69 0.73
N ALA A 262 27.34 -4.69 -0.42
CA ALA A 262 28.81 -4.74 -0.48
C ALA A 262 29.48 -3.35 -0.67
N GLY A 263 28.68 -2.30 -0.86
CA GLY A 263 29.15 -0.93 -1.08
C GLY A 263 28.28 -0.24 -2.13
N THR A 264 27.43 0.69 -1.70
CA THR A 264 26.61 1.47 -2.63
C THR A 264 27.47 2.58 -3.23
N ASN A 265 27.82 2.43 -4.51
CA ASN A 265 28.33 3.53 -5.33
C ASN A 265 27.43 3.68 -6.57
N ARG A 266 27.62 4.76 -7.32
CA ARG A 266 26.79 5.08 -8.48
C ARG A 266 26.79 4.00 -9.56
N ALA A 267 27.91 3.29 -9.75
CA ALA A 267 28.01 2.22 -10.73
C ALA A 267 27.20 1.00 -10.30
N VAL A 268 27.38 0.52 -9.06
CA VAL A 268 26.62 -0.63 -8.51
C VAL A 268 25.12 -0.34 -8.50
N LEU A 269 24.73 0.88 -8.15
CA LEU A 269 23.32 1.29 -8.22
C LEU A 269 22.81 1.27 -9.66
N GLY A 270 23.61 1.76 -10.61
CA GLY A 270 23.31 1.70 -12.03
C GLY A 270 23.07 0.27 -12.51
N ASP A 271 23.96 -0.66 -12.16
CA ASP A 271 23.87 -2.07 -12.55
C ASP A 271 22.59 -2.73 -12.02
N VAL A 272 22.25 -2.51 -10.74
CA VAL A 272 21.01 -3.03 -10.15
C VAL A 272 19.77 -2.51 -10.88
N TYR A 273 19.71 -1.21 -11.18
CA TYR A 273 18.55 -0.64 -11.87
C TYR A 273 18.50 -0.98 -13.36
N LEU A 274 19.64 -1.22 -14.01
CA LEU A 274 19.70 -1.81 -15.35
C LEU A 274 19.14 -3.23 -15.34
N GLU A 275 19.51 -4.05 -14.36
CA GLU A 275 18.95 -5.40 -14.21
C GLU A 275 17.43 -5.36 -13.94
N LEU A 276 16.92 -4.39 -13.18
CA LEU A 276 15.47 -4.19 -13.02
C LEU A 276 14.79 -3.86 -14.35
N CYS A 277 15.40 -3.03 -15.20
CA CYS A 277 14.90 -2.76 -16.56
C CYS A 277 14.89 -4.02 -17.43
N GLU A 278 15.89 -4.89 -17.30
CA GLU A 278 15.92 -6.20 -17.97
C GLU A 278 14.83 -7.12 -17.45
N CYS A 279 14.62 -7.17 -16.13
CA CYS A 279 13.53 -7.92 -15.49
C CYS A 279 12.16 -7.49 -16.05
N LEU A 280 11.94 -6.18 -16.17
CA LEU A 280 10.73 -5.63 -16.77
C LEU A 280 10.59 -6.06 -18.24
N ARG A 281 11.65 -5.93 -19.05
CA ARG A 281 11.66 -6.31 -20.47
C ARG A 281 11.37 -7.79 -20.68
N GLU A 282 11.88 -8.64 -19.80
CA GLU A 282 11.78 -10.11 -19.91
C GLU A 282 10.59 -10.70 -19.16
N GLY A 283 9.87 -9.88 -18.37
CA GLY A 283 8.74 -10.35 -17.56
C GLY A 283 9.16 -11.30 -16.43
N ARG A 284 10.41 -11.22 -15.97
CA ARG A 284 10.94 -12.07 -14.90
C ARG A 284 11.10 -11.30 -13.59
N ALA A 285 11.11 -12.03 -12.48
CA ALA A 285 11.40 -11.45 -11.18
C ALA A 285 12.90 -11.16 -11.01
N PHE A 286 13.20 -10.10 -10.26
CA PHE A 286 14.54 -9.81 -9.75
C PHE A 286 14.90 -10.86 -8.68
N ARG A 287 16.16 -11.24 -8.51
CA ARG A 287 16.51 -12.29 -7.53
C ARG A 287 17.64 -11.87 -6.61
#